data_AF-A0A836GTB3-F1
#
_entry.id   AF-A0A836GTB3-F1
#
_cell.length_a   1.000
_cell.length_b   1.000
_cell.length_c   1.000
_cell.angle_alpha   90.00
_cell.angle_beta   90.00
_cell.angle_gamma   90.00
#
_symmetry.space_group_name_H-M   'P 1'
#
loop_
_entity.id
_entity.type
_entity.pdbx_description
1 polymer ?
#
loop_
_entity_poly.entity_id
_entity_poly.type
_entity_poly.pdbx_seq_one_letter_code
_entity_poly.pdbx_strand_id
1 'polypeptide(L)'
;MPSWVCPECEYENEEGDVACAACEADRPASPQAARVADDDDAYAHIHVGVIMECEDAPKTRLKRLKVDVGKEKPIPVVTVATNVKQGDHVLVACVGAEVKGETVMKTTVNGFPSEGILCDAGMLGWVGGGAGAAVTLPESFTAGSRPPNSRPRRDAA
;
A
#
# COMPACT_ATOMS: atom_id res chain seq x y z
N MET A 1 3.74 -35.51 2.66
CA MET A 1 4.30 -34.79 3.82
C MET A 1 3.14 -34.01 4.40
N PRO A 2 2.87 -34.09 5.71
CA PRO A 2 1.76 -33.37 6.32
C PRO A 2 1.92 -31.87 6.08
N SER A 3 0.84 -31.17 5.74
CA SER A 3 0.89 -29.75 5.38
C SER A 3 0.85 -28.84 6.60
N TRP A 4 0.25 -29.28 7.70
CA TRP A 4 0.31 -28.62 9.00
C TRP A 4 -0.05 -29.58 10.16
N VAL A 5 0.47 -29.29 11.34
CA VAL A 5 0.18 -30.04 12.58
C VAL A 5 -0.67 -29.16 13.49
N CYS A 6 -1.77 -29.71 14.01
CA CYS A 6 -2.66 -29.00 14.92
C CYS A 6 -1.97 -28.75 16.28
N PRO A 7 -1.95 -27.51 16.79
CA PRO A 7 -1.32 -27.20 18.07
C PRO A 7 -2.11 -27.71 19.29
N GLU A 8 -3.41 -28.00 19.12
CA GLU A 8 -4.29 -28.43 20.21
C GLU A 8 -4.27 -29.94 20.43
N CYS A 9 -4.08 -30.73 19.36
CA CYS A 9 -4.20 -32.19 19.42
C CYS A 9 -3.10 -32.95 18.67
N GLU A 10 -2.09 -32.23 18.15
CA GLU A 10 -0.92 -32.77 17.43
C GLU A 10 -1.28 -33.59 16.17
N TYR A 11 -2.53 -33.50 15.70
CA TYR A 11 -2.99 -34.21 14.51
C TYR A 11 -2.39 -33.61 13.23
N GLU A 12 -2.02 -34.46 12.30
CA GLU A 12 -1.47 -34.10 10.99
C GLU A 12 -2.60 -33.86 9.98
N ASN A 13 -2.70 -32.65 9.42
CA ASN A 13 -3.79 -32.24 8.54
C ASN A 13 -3.29 -31.93 7.10
N GLU A 14 -4.21 -31.89 6.15
CA GLU A 14 -3.93 -31.61 4.73
C GLU A 14 -3.96 -30.11 4.43
N GLU A 15 -3.37 -29.70 3.29
CA GLU A 15 -3.28 -28.27 2.91
C GLU A 15 -4.65 -27.63 2.69
N GLY A 16 -5.65 -28.42 2.28
CA GLY A 16 -7.01 -27.96 2.03
C GLY A 16 -7.87 -27.80 3.30
N ASP A 17 -7.42 -28.32 4.44
CA ASP A 17 -8.18 -28.27 5.68
C ASP A 17 -8.11 -26.87 6.31
N VAL A 18 -9.28 -26.27 6.53
CA VAL A 18 -9.45 -24.98 7.23
C VAL A 18 -9.57 -25.14 8.75
N ALA A 19 -9.83 -26.37 9.21
CA ALA A 19 -9.92 -26.74 10.62
C ALA A 19 -9.33 -28.15 10.81
N CYS A 20 -8.97 -28.49 12.04
CA CYS A 20 -8.40 -29.79 12.34
C CYS A 20 -9.44 -30.89 12.19
N ALA A 21 -9.13 -31.94 11.41
CA ALA A 21 -10.03 -33.07 11.20
C ALA A 21 -10.32 -33.89 12.47
N ALA A 22 -9.48 -33.77 13.51
CA ALA A 22 -9.61 -34.54 14.76
C ALA A 22 -10.32 -33.79 15.89
N CYS A 23 -10.11 -32.47 16.01
CA CYS A 23 -10.64 -31.69 17.14
C CYS A 23 -11.46 -30.47 16.72
N GLU A 24 -11.66 -30.26 15.41
CA GLU A 24 -12.41 -29.14 14.83
C GLU A 24 -11.83 -27.76 15.15
N ALA A 25 -10.64 -27.68 15.77
CA ALA A 25 -9.96 -26.42 16.04
C ALA A 25 -9.56 -25.74 14.73
N ASP A 26 -9.72 -24.41 14.66
CA ASP A 26 -9.38 -23.62 13.48
C ASP A 26 -7.88 -23.77 13.13
N ARG A 27 -7.57 -23.83 11.84
CA ARG A 27 -6.17 -23.95 11.40
C ARG A 27 -5.41 -22.71 11.87
N PRO A 28 -4.30 -22.87 12.63
CA PRO A 28 -3.53 -21.71 13.05
C PRO A 28 -3.04 -20.98 11.79
N ALA A 29 -3.31 -19.67 11.74
CA ALA A 29 -2.77 -18.83 10.69
C ALA A 29 -1.25 -18.99 10.69
N SER A 30 -0.74 -19.63 9.63
CA SER A 30 0.70 -19.73 9.42
C SER A 30 1.28 -18.31 9.47
N PRO A 31 2.43 -18.03 10.08
CA PRO A 31 3.05 -16.69 10.11
C PRO A 31 3.38 -16.13 8.72
N GLN A 32 2.98 -16.81 7.66
CA GLN A 32 3.01 -16.40 6.25
C GLN A 32 1.62 -16.08 5.68
N ALA A 33 0.62 -15.80 6.51
CA ALA A 33 -0.66 -15.25 6.08
C ALA A 33 -0.56 -13.74 5.79
N ALA A 34 0.15 -13.37 4.72
CA ALA A 34 0.09 -12.02 4.15
C ALA A 34 0.54 -11.96 2.69
N ARG A 35 0.20 -12.95 1.85
CA ARG A 35 0.31 -12.81 0.37
C ARG A 35 -0.78 -13.60 -0.34
N VAL A 36 -2.02 -13.17 -0.21
CA VAL A 36 -2.96 -13.33 -1.33
C VAL A 36 -2.67 -12.17 -2.28
N ALA A 37 -1.70 -12.37 -3.17
CA ALA A 37 -1.66 -11.61 -4.40
C ALA A 37 -2.68 -12.28 -5.32
N ASP A 38 -3.93 -11.84 -5.20
CA ASP A 38 -4.91 -12.08 -6.25
C ASP A 38 -4.37 -11.32 -7.47
N ASP A 39 -4.04 -12.04 -8.55
CA ASP A 39 -3.38 -11.50 -9.75
C ASP A 39 -4.24 -10.44 -10.47
N ASP A 40 -5.51 -10.27 -10.05
CA ASP A 40 -6.46 -9.27 -10.55
C ASP A 40 -6.66 -8.08 -9.58
N ASP A 41 -5.86 -7.98 -8.49
CA ASP A 41 -5.97 -6.86 -7.56
C ASP A 41 -5.33 -5.60 -8.15
N ALA A 42 -6.15 -4.73 -8.74
CA ALA A 42 -5.72 -3.43 -9.29
C ALA A 42 -5.03 -2.49 -8.26
N TYR A 43 -5.00 -2.87 -6.97
CA TYR A 43 -4.34 -2.14 -5.90
C TYR A 43 -3.18 -2.94 -5.27
N ALA A 44 -2.70 -4.01 -5.92
CA ALA A 44 -1.56 -4.78 -5.46
C ALA A 44 -0.36 -3.85 -5.20
N HIS A 45 0.19 -3.94 -3.99
CA HIS A 45 1.30 -3.10 -3.51
C HIS A 45 1.03 -1.58 -3.47
N ILE A 46 -0.23 -1.15 -3.60
CA ILE A 46 -0.65 0.23 -3.34
C ILE A 46 -1.19 0.29 -1.92
N HIS A 47 -0.69 1.23 -1.11
CA HIS A 47 -1.08 1.38 0.28
C HIS A 47 -1.40 2.84 0.60
N VAL A 48 -2.22 3.03 1.63
CA VAL A 48 -2.35 4.33 2.29
C VAL A 48 -1.03 4.68 2.95
N GLY A 49 -0.50 5.85 2.63
CA GLY A 49 0.71 6.40 3.21
C GLY A 49 0.43 7.72 3.95
N VAL A 50 1.13 7.95 5.05
CA VAL A 50 1.07 9.21 5.80
C VAL A 50 2.37 9.96 5.62
N ILE A 51 2.31 11.21 5.14
CA ILE A 51 3.50 12.02 4.89
C ILE A 51 4.08 12.48 6.24
N MET A 52 5.19 11.86 6.64
CA MET A 52 5.89 12.22 7.88
C MET A 52 6.71 13.50 7.72
N GLU A 53 7.35 13.70 6.56
CA GLU A 53 8.18 14.85 6.25
C GLU A 53 7.98 15.26 4.78
N CYS A 54 7.97 16.57 4.51
CA CYS A 54 7.83 17.12 3.16
C CYS A 54 8.83 18.26 2.96
N GLU A 55 9.80 18.06 2.08
CA GLU A 55 10.84 19.04 1.75
C GLU A 55 10.86 19.34 0.25
N ASP A 56 11.15 20.57 -0.15
CA ASP A 56 11.37 20.88 -1.56
C ASP A 56 12.78 20.43 -2.00
N ALA A 57 12.89 19.93 -3.23
CA ALA A 57 14.18 19.59 -3.83
C ALA A 57 14.80 20.85 -4.46
N PRO A 58 16.07 21.18 -4.14
CA PRO A 58 16.73 22.38 -4.64
C PRO A 58 16.80 22.38 -6.18
N LYS A 59 16.51 23.54 -6.79
CA LYS A 59 16.58 23.78 -8.24
C LYS A 59 15.66 22.90 -9.10
N THR A 60 14.60 22.31 -8.51
CA THR A 60 13.59 21.55 -9.26
C THR A 60 12.17 21.88 -8.78
N ARG A 61 11.15 21.32 -9.45
CA ARG A 61 9.75 21.37 -9.00
C ARG A 61 9.35 20.13 -8.18
N LEU A 62 10.32 19.33 -7.78
CA LEU A 62 10.09 18.08 -7.07
C LEU A 62 10.04 18.32 -5.56
N LYS A 63 9.20 17.55 -4.89
CA LYS A 63 9.15 17.44 -3.43
C LYS A 63 9.71 16.09 -3.01
N ARG A 64 10.47 16.08 -1.93
CA ARG A 64 11.05 14.93 -1.26
C ARG A 64 10.20 14.67 -0.04
N LEU A 65 9.55 13.52 -0.01
CA LEU A 65 8.66 13.11 1.05
C LEU A 65 9.27 11.92 1.79
N LYS A 66 9.08 11.85 3.11
CA LYS A 66 9.15 10.59 3.84
C LYS A 66 7.73 10.15 4.15
N VAL A 67 7.35 8.99 3.66
CA VAL A 67 5.97 8.50 3.76
C VAL A 67 5.94 7.19 4.53
N ASP A 68 5.17 7.16 5.61
CA ASP A 68 4.89 5.92 6.34
C ASP A 68 3.76 5.17 5.63
N VAL A 69 4.07 3.97 5.13
CA VAL A 69 3.14 3.08 4.42
C VAL A 69 2.79 1.85 5.27
N GLY A 70 2.89 1.95 6.61
CA GLY A 70 2.63 0.84 7.54
C GLY A 70 3.70 -0.26 7.50
N LYS A 71 4.92 0.09 7.05
CA LYS A 71 6.10 -0.77 7.09
C LYS A 71 6.95 -0.42 8.32
N GLU A 72 7.97 -1.22 8.60
CA GLU A 72 8.89 -0.95 9.74
C GLU A 72 9.53 0.44 9.68
N LYS A 73 9.77 0.97 8.47
CA LYS A 73 10.40 2.28 8.26
C LYS A 73 9.67 3.08 7.17
N PRO A 74 9.57 4.41 7.33
CA PRO A 74 9.05 5.28 6.28
C PRO A 74 9.96 5.23 5.05
N ILE A 75 9.35 5.28 3.88
CA ILE A 75 10.03 5.23 2.60
C ILE A 75 10.21 6.64 2.02
N PRO A 76 11.33 6.92 1.33
CA PRO A 76 11.50 8.15 0.60
C PRO A 76 10.68 8.09 -0.69
N VAL A 77 9.90 9.15 -0.96
CA VAL A 77 9.09 9.29 -2.17
C VAL A 77 9.33 10.66 -2.76
N VAL A 78 9.68 10.70 -4.05
CA VAL A 78 9.83 11.96 -4.79
C VAL A 78 8.57 12.18 -5.62
N THR A 79 7.99 13.38 -5.54
CA THR A 79 6.77 13.71 -6.28
C THR A 79 6.83 15.07 -6.93
N VAL A 80 6.10 15.24 -8.03
CA VAL A 80 5.79 16.53 -8.67
C VAL A 80 4.51 17.16 -8.13
N ALA A 81 3.72 16.41 -7.34
CA ALA A 81 2.45 16.87 -6.80
C ALA A 81 2.68 18.05 -5.86
N THR A 82 2.01 19.17 -6.12
CA THR A 82 2.10 20.39 -5.29
C THR A 82 1.04 20.43 -4.19
N ASN A 83 0.05 19.53 -4.25
CA ASN A 83 -1.11 19.48 -3.37
C ASN A 83 -0.93 18.59 -2.13
N VAL A 84 0.31 18.32 -1.74
CA VAL A 84 0.67 17.47 -0.60
C VAL A 84 1.45 18.25 0.45
N LYS A 85 1.20 17.94 1.71
CA LYS A 85 1.91 18.48 2.88
C LYS A 85 2.15 17.40 3.92
N GLN A 86 3.03 17.69 4.88
CA GLN A 86 3.21 16.84 6.05
C GLN A 86 1.87 16.62 6.77
N GLY A 87 1.64 15.38 7.20
CA GLY A 87 0.40 14.92 7.83
C GLY A 87 -0.68 14.48 6.85
N ASP A 88 -0.54 14.71 5.54
CA ASP A 88 -1.55 14.23 4.60
C ASP A 88 -1.50 12.70 4.46
N HIS A 89 -2.69 12.12 4.38
CA HIS A 89 -2.90 10.73 4.04
C HIS A 89 -3.02 10.62 2.52
N VAL A 90 -2.13 9.89 1.89
CA VAL A 90 -2.01 9.77 0.44
C VAL A 90 -2.00 8.30 0.01
N LEU A 91 -2.17 8.04 -1.28
CA LEU A 91 -2.00 6.70 -1.83
C LEU A 91 -0.62 6.57 -2.46
N VAL A 92 0.11 5.54 -2.05
CA VAL A 92 1.48 5.28 -2.48
C VAL A 92 1.55 3.91 -3.13
N ALA A 93 1.89 3.89 -4.42
CA ALA A 93 2.32 2.69 -5.10
C ALA A 93 3.76 2.39 -4.67
N CYS A 94 3.94 1.32 -3.89
CA CYS A 94 5.24 0.86 -3.44
C CYS A 94 5.97 0.06 -4.53
N VAL A 95 7.26 -0.20 -4.34
CA VAL A 95 8.01 -1.12 -5.21
C VAL A 95 7.25 -2.45 -5.40
N GLY A 96 7.05 -2.84 -6.66
CA GLY A 96 6.25 -4.00 -7.06
C GLY A 96 4.81 -3.68 -7.47
N ALA A 97 4.30 -2.47 -7.19
CA ALA A 97 2.99 -2.05 -7.66
C ALA A 97 2.99 -1.83 -9.17
N GLU A 98 1.89 -2.20 -9.83
CA GLU A 98 1.69 -1.88 -11.25
C GLU A 98 0.86 -0.59 -11.37
N VAL A 99 1.41 0.40 -12.08
CA VAL A 99 0.77 1.69 -12.30
C VAL A 99 0.83 1.99 -13.79
N LYS A 100 -0.33 2.09 -14.44
CA LYS A 100 -0.45 2.33 -15.90
C LYS A 100 0.31 1.31 -16.76
N GLY A 101 0.42 0.06 -16.30
CA GLY A 101 1.16 -1.00 -16.99
C GLY A 101 2.68 -0.94 -16.79
N GLU A 102 3.17 -0.09 -15.88
CA GLU A 102 4.58 -0.04 -15.48
C GLU A 102 4.73 -0.47 -14.01
N THR A 103 5.68 -1.37 -13.75
CA THR A 103 6.01 -1.77 -12.38
C THR A 103 6.85 -0.70 -11.68
N VAL A 104 6.41 -0.27 -10.51
CA VAL A 104 7.16 0.67 -9.67
C VAL A 104 8.43 -0.02 -9.16
N MET A 105 9.57 0.61 -9.42
CA MET A 105 10.88 0.15 -8.96
C MET A 105 11.55 1.22 -8.11
N LYS A 106 12.50 0.79 -7.28
CA LYS A 106 13.37 1.72 -6.56
C LYS A 106 14.23 2.48 -7.57
N THR A 107 14.12 3.80 -7.57
CA THR A 107 14.82 4.67 -8.51
C THR A 107 15.37 5.90 -7.83
N THR A 108 16.23 6.63 -8.53
CA THR A 108 16.79 7.90 -8.07
C THR A 108 16.33 9.00 -9.01
N VAL A 109 15.45 9.88 -8.52
CA VAL A 109 14.91 11.01 -9.28
C VAL A 109 15.74 12.25 -8.97
N ASN A 110 16.50 12.73 -9.96
CA ASN A 110 17.32 13.94 -9.85
C ASN A 110 18.27 13.94 -8.63
N GLY A 111 18.88 12.78 -8.34
CA GLY A 111 19.80 12.57 -7.21
C GLY A 111 19.13 12.20 -5.88
N PHE A 112 17.80 12.13 -5.82
CA PHE A 112 17.06 11.76 -4.61
C PHE A 112 16.46 10.36 -4.72
N PRO A 113 16.61 9.50 -3.70
CA PRO A 113 16.01 8.16 -3.72
C PRO A 113 14.48 8.24 -3.67
N SER A 114 13.82 7.40 -4.45
CA SER A 114 12.37 7.20 -4.43
C SER A 114 12.06 5.70 -4.45
N GLU A 115 11.30 5.25 -3.46
CA GLU A 115 10.88 3.85 -3.28
C GLU A 115 9.36 3.69 -3.47
N GLY A 116 8.73 4.68 -4.10
CA GLY A 116 7.33 4.65 -4.48
C GLY A 116 6.94 5.83 -5.36
N ILE A 117 5.69 5.82 -5.80
CA ILE A 117 5.06 6.90 -6.57
C ILE A 117 3.73 7.25 -5.90
N LEU A 118 3.43 8.54 -5.76
CA LEU A 118 2.11 8.97 -5.31
C LEU A 118 1.08 8.78 -6.42
N CYS A 119 -0.03 8.10 -6.10
CA CYS A 119 -1.10 7.86 -7.05
C CYS A 119 -2.02 9.07 -7.17
N ASP A 120 -2.42 9.40 -8.40
CA ASP A 120 -3.50 10.34 -8.70
C ASP A 120 -4.78 9.55 -8.99
N ALA A 121 -5.91 10.26 -9.11
CA ALA A 121 -7.20 9.60 -9.35
C ALA A 121 -7.19 8.78 -10.66
N GLY A 122 -6.50 9.27 -11.69
CA GLY A 122 -6.40 8.58 -12.98
C GLY A 122 -5.61 7.27 -12.90
N MET A 123 -4.52 7.23 -12.13
CA MET A 123 -3.73 6.03 -11.88
C MET A 123 -4.53 4.93 -11.17
N LEU A 124 -5.53 5.30 -10.37
CA LEU A 124 -6.37 4.37 -9.60
C LEU A 124 -7.68 4.02 -10.33
N GLY A 125 -7.88 4.53 -11.56
CA GLY A 125 -9.15 4.37 -12.28
C GLY A 125 -10.33 5.09 -11.62
N TRP A 126 -10.08 6.04 -10.71
CA TRP A 126 -11.14 6.79 -10.04
C TRP A 126 -11.68 7.91 -10.93
N VAL A 127 -13.00 8.09 -10.87
CA VAL A 127 -13.68 9.18 -11.57
C VAL A 127 -13.55 10.47 -10.77
N GLY A 128 -13.00 11.50 -11.42
CA GLY A 128 -12.85 12.84 -10.85
C GLY A 128 -11.54 13.04 -10.06
N GLY A 129 -10.83 14.12 -10.38
CA GLY A 129 -9.52 14.45 -9.83
C GLY A 129 -8.69 15.19 -10.88
N GLY A 130 -7.76 16.04 -10.44
CA GLY A 130 -6.83 16.70 -11.35
C GLY A 130 -5.72 15.73 -11.75
N ALA A 131 -5.45 15.60 -13.06
CA ALA A 131 -4.29 14.84 -13.54
C ALA A 131 -3.00 15.40 -12.90
N GLY A 132 -2.19 14.52 -12.30
CA GLY A 132 -0.95 14.91 -11.62
C GLY A 132 -1.11 15.45 -10.19
N ALA A 133 -2.33 15.50 -9.64
CA ALA A 133 -2.55 15.79 -8.22
C ALA A 133 -2.61 14.49 -7.41
N ALA A 134 -1.80 14.39 -6.36
CA ALA A 134 -1.81 13.21 -5.49
C ALA A 134 -3.18 13.08 -4.80
N VAL A 135 -3.71 11.87 -4.74
CA VAL A 135 -4.93 11.59 -3.98
C VAL A 135 -4.65 11.82 -2.51
N THR A 136 -5.49 12.64 -1.87
CA THR A 136 -5.50 12.83 -0.42
C THR A 136 -6.75 12.19 0.16
N LEU A 137 -6.56 11.40 1.19
CA LEU A 137 -7.59 10.70 1.94
C LEU A 137 -7.90 11.44 3.25
N PRO A 138 -9.09 11.23 3.84
CA PRO A 138 -9.37 11.65 5.20
C PRO A 138 -8.43 10.95 6.20
N GLU A 139 -8.22 11.57 7.36
CA GLU A 139 -7.39 11.02 8.45
C GLU A 139 -7.93 9.70 9.04
N SER A 140 -9.17 9.32 8.68
CA SER A 140 -9.77 8.03 9.06
C SER A 140 -9.03 6.82 8.48
N PHE A 141 -8.17 7.00 7.47
CA PHE A 141 -7.43 5.90 6.83
C PHE A 141 -6.04 5.76 7.44
N THR A 142 -5.71 4.64 8.06
CA THR A 142 -4.39 4.44 8.67
C THR A 142 -3.31 4.08 7.65
N ALA A 143 -2.04 4.38 7.97
CA ALA A 143 -0.90 3.96 7.16
C ALA A 143 -0.87 2.43 6.97
N GLY A 144 -0.56 1.98 5.76
CA GLY A 144 -0.50 0.56 5.37
C GLY A 144 -1.84 -0.06 4.99
N SER A 145 -2.96 0.62 5.27
CA SER A 145 -4.28 0.15 4.85
C SER A 145 -4.40 0.09 3.32
N ARG A 146 -5.32 -0.77 2.87
CA ARG A 146 -5.66 -0.90 1.45
C ARG A 146 -6.34 0.38 0.93
N PRO A 147 -6.10 0.80 -0.32
CA PRO A 147 -6.83 1.90 -0.94
C PRO A 147 -8.34 1.62 -0.97
N PRO A 148 -9.19 2.64 -0.81
CA PRO A 148 -10.62 2.45 -1.02
C PRO A 148 -10.93 2.16 -2.49
N ASN A 149 -11.97 1.38 -2.77
CA ASN A 149 -12.34 1.01 -4.15
C ASN A 149 -12.84 2.20 -5.00
N SER A 150 -13.11 3.34 -4.37
CA SER A 150 -13.52 4.58 -5.04
C SER A 150 -13.06 5.79 -4.26
N ARG A 151 -13.00 6.94 -4.93
CA ARG A 151 -12.66 8.20 -4.29
C ARG A 151 -13.62 8.49 -3.14
N PRO A 152 -13.15 8.56 -1.88
CA PRO A 152 -14.03 8.96 -0.80
C PRO A 152 -14.57 10.35 -1.12
N ARG A 153 -15.89 10.48 -1.09
CA ARG A 153 -16.52 11.80 -1.16
C ARG A 153 -15.95 12.57 0.03
N ARG A 154 -15.21 13.65 -0.23
CA ARG A 154 -15.00 14.63 0.83
C ARG A 154 -16.41 15.09 1.19
N ASP A 155 -16.89 14.72 2.37
CA ASP A 155 -18.16 15.21 2.87
C ASP A 155 -18.21 16.71 2.60
N ALA A 156 -19.19 17.10 1.78
CA ALA A 156 -19.49 18.49 1.53
C ALA A 156 -19.93 19.07 2.89
N ALA A 157 -19.03 19.83 3.51
CA ALA A 157 -19.41 20.76 4.57
C ALA A 157 -20.31 21.85 3.98
#